data_AF-A0A6B2EEM9-F1
#
_entry.id   AF-A0A6B2EEM9-F1
#
_cell.length_a   1.000
_cell.length_b   1.000
_cell.length_c   1.000
_cell.angle_alpha   90.00
_cell.angle_beta   90.00
_cell.angle_gamma   90.00
#
_symmetry.space_group_name_H-M   'P 1'
#
loop_
_entity.id
_entity.type
_entity.pdbx_description
1 polymer ?
#
loop_
_entity_poly.entity_id
_entity_poly.type
_entity_poly.pdbx_seq_one_letter_code
_entity_poly.pdbx_strand_id
1 'polypeptide(L)'
;MRTSILVMACAIIGFLPPAAFFTFKYQQVKVVRAASPALLRVIALGAFFIYCTTIVLYPPPSLYTCTARVWLREIGFSLTYGALMLKTWRISVIFRVRSAKAVKITDAS
;
A
#
# COMPACT_ATOMS: atom_id res chain seq x y z
N MET A 1 -14.02 -11.91 -22.13
CA MET A 1 -13.37 -12.13 -20.81
C MET A 1 -11.94 -11.58 -20.76
N ARG A 2 -10.98 -12.05 -21.58
CA ARG A 2 -9.59 -11.52 -21.55
C ARG A 2 -9.48 -10.03 -21.87
N THR A 3 -10.19 -9.56 -22.88
CA THR A 3 -10.26 -8.12 -23.26
C THR A 3 -10.91 -7.28 -22.17
N SER A 4 -11.96 -7.78 -21.53
CA SER A 4 -12.67 -7.13 -20.42
C SER A 4 -11.75 -6.88 -19.21
N ILE A 5 -10.90 -7.85 -18.88
CA ILE A 5 -9.92 -7.75 -17.79
C ILE A 5 -8.87 -6.67 -18.11
N LEU A 6 -8.45 -6.59 -19.38
CA LEU A 6 -7.45 -5.63 -19.83
C LEU A 6 -7.98 -4.19 -19.80
N VAL A 7 -9.23 -3.98 -20.22
CA VAL A 7 -9.91 -2.69 -20.13
C VAL A 7 -10.07 -2.23 -18.68
N MET A 8 -10.48 -3.12 -17.77
CA MET A 8 -10.54 -2.80 -16.33
C MET A 8 -9.15 -2.46 -15.77
N ALA A 9 -8.11 -3.21 -16.14
CA ALA A 9 -6.75 -2.95 -15.68
C ALA A 9 -6.24 -1.57 -16.14
N CYS A 10 -6.46 -1.21 -17.41
CA CYS A 10 -6.09 0.10 -17.94
C CYS A 10 -6.87 1.24 -17.27
N ALA A 11 -8.18 1.07 -17.05
CA ALA A 11 -8.99 2.07 -16.35
C ALA A 11 -8.48 2.31 -14.92
N ILE A 12 -8.12 1.24 -14.20
CA ILE A 12 -7.67 1.33 -12.82
C ILE A 12 -6.25 1.92 -12.75
N ILE A 13 -5.34 1.54 -13.66
CA ILE A 13 -4.03 2.20 -13.81
C ILE A 13 -4.18 3.69 -14.13
N GLY A 14 -5.17 4.08 -14.93
CA GLY A 14 -5.42 5.48 -15.24
C GLY A 14 -5.97 6.28 -14.05
N PHE A 15 -6.79 5.65 -13.20
CA PHE A 15 -7.45 6.32 -12.08
C PHE A 15 -6.60 6.34 -10.79
N LEU A 16 -5.71 5.37 -10.61
CA LEU A 16 -4.82 5.24 -9.45
C LEU A 16 -3.87 6.42 -9.21
N PRO A 17 -3.07 6.88 -10.20
CA PRO A 17 -2.13 7.99 -10.03
C PRO A 17 -2.82 9.32 -9.71
N PRO A 18 -3.93 9.71 -10.38
CA PRO A 18 -4.70 10.89 -10.00
C PRO A 18 -5.23 10.80 -8.57
N ALA A 19 -5.77 9.65 -8.16
CA ALA A 19 -6.27 9.44 -6.80
C ALA A 19 -5.14 9.50 -5.74
N ALA A 20 -3.97 8.94 -6.05
CA ALA A 20 -2.78 9.02 -5.22
C ALA A 20 -2.28 10.48 -5.09
N PHE A 21 -2.22 11.21 -6.21
CA PHE A 21 -1.83 12.62 -6.23
C PHE A 21 -2.83 13.50 -5.47
N PHE A 22 -4.14 13.25 -5.65
CA PHE A 22 -5.19 13.94 -4.90
C PHE A 22 -5.04 13.67 -3.39
N THR A 23 -4.78 12.43 -2.97
CA THR A 23 -4.57 12.12 -1.55
C THR A 23 -3.28 12.71 -0.97
N PHE A 24 -2.25 12.95 -1.79
CA PHE A 24 -1.08 13.77 -1.42
C PHE A 24 -1.43 15.25 -1.25
N LYS A 25 -2.25 15.83 -2.13
CA LYS A 25 -2.64 17.24 -2.04
C LYS A 25 -3.59 17.51 -0.88
N TYR A 26 -4.52 16.59 -0.61
CA TYR A 26 -5.57 16.68 0.40
C TYR A 26 -5.21 15.97 1.71
N GLN A 27 -3.93 15.91 2.09
CA GLN A 27 -3.49 15.28 3.37
C GLN A 27 -4.11 15.92 4.63
N GLN A 28 -4.73 17.09 4.51
CA GLN A 28 -5.30 17.88 5.61
C GLN A 28 -6.77 17.52 5.95
N VAL A 29 -7.50 16.80 5.09
CA VAL A 29 -8.90 16.41 5.40
C VAL A 29 -8.96 15.25 6.38
N LYS A 30 -9.79 15.40 7.43
CA LYS A 30 -9.94 14.44 8.54
C LYS A 30 -10.24 13.01 8.07
N VAL A 31 -10.93 12.82 6.95
CA VAL A 31 -11.25 11.51 6.35
C VAL A 31 -9.98 10.81 5.82
N VAL A 32 -9.11 11.51 5.10
CA VAL A 32 -7.84 10.96 4.59
C VAL A 32 -6.86 10.70 5.74
N ARG A 33 -6.90 11.55 6.77
CA ARG A 33 -6.11 11.38 7.99
C ARG A 33 -6.59 10.19 8.83
N ALA A 34 -7.90 9.95 8.91
CA ALA A 34 -8.49 8.78 9.56
C ALA A 34 -8.16 7.47 8.81
N ALA A 35 -8.17 7.50 7.47
CA ALA A 35 -7.81 6.35 6.63
C ALA A 35 -6.31 6.01 6.62
N SER A 36 -5.45 6.77 7.30
CA SER A 36 -3.98 6.68 7.24
C SER A 36 -3.43 6.78 5.80
N PRO A 37 -2.94 7.95 5.36
CA PRO A 37 -2.45 8.14 3.99
C PRO A 37 -1.33 7.16 3.57
N ALA A 38 -0.64 6.53 4.53
CA ALA A 38 0.31 5.45 4.29
C ALA A 38 -0.33 4.17 3.71
N LEU A 39 -1.50 3.76 4.19
CA LEU A 39 -2.22 2.58 3.67
C LEU A 39 -2.64 2.81 2.22
N LEU A 40 -3.18 3.99 1.94
CA LEU A 40 -3.74 4.33 0.64
C LEU A 40 -2.65 4.39 -0.45
N ARG A 41 -1.47 4.94 -0.13
CA ARG A 41 -0.31 4.96 -1.04
C ARG A 41 0.21 3.56 -1.36
N VAL A 42 0.19 2.68 -0.37
CA VAL A 42 0.74 1.33 -0.51
C VAL A 42 -0.22 0.43 -1.27
N ILE A 43 -1.51 0.50 -0.97
CA ILE A 43 -2.54 -0.20 -1.74
C ILE A 43 -2.48 0.25 -3.21
N ALA A 44 -2.27 1.55 -3.46
CA ALA A 44 -2.08 2.05 -4.82
C ALA A 44 -0.83 1.48 -5.51
N LEU A 45 0.29 1.38 -4.79
CA LEU A 45 1.53 0.80 -5.29
C LEU A 45 1.40 -0.72 -5.57
N GLY A 46 0.80 -1.47 -4.65
CA GLY A 46 0.53 -2.90 -4.81
C GLY A 46 -0.43 -3.17 -5.97
N ALA A 47 -1.48 -2.36 -6.09
CA ALA A 47 -2.42 -2.43 -7.21
C ALA A 47 -1.70 -2.17 -8.55
N PHE A 48 -0.85 -1.13 -8.63
CA PHE A 48 -0.06 -0.85 -9.83
C PHE A 48 0.78 -2.06 -10.28
N PHE A 49 1.51 -2.70 -9.35
CA PHE A 49 2.31 -3.90 -9.66
C PHE A 49 1.45 -5.08 -10.13
N ILE A 50 0.30 -5.34 -9.50
CA ILE A 50 -0.63 -6.41 -9.89
C ILE A 50 -1.23 -6.15 -11.28
N TYR A 51 -1.61 -4.91 -11.59
CA TYR A 51 -2.13 -4.57 -12.91
C TYR A 51 -1.05 -4.67 -14.00
N CYS A 52 0.19 -4.28 -13.69
CA CYS A 52 1.33 -4.48 -14.57
C CYS A 52 1.54 -5.97 -14.91
N THR A 53 1.36 -6.84 -13.92
CA THR A 53 1.40 -8.32 -14.09
C THR A 53 0.36 -8.83 -15.09
N THR A 54 -0.82 -8.19 -15.12
CA THR A 54 -1.93 -8.56 -16.00
C THR A 54 -1.68 -8.16 -17.45
N ILE A 55 -0.98 -7.04 -17.67
CA ILE A 55 -0.58 -6.58 -19.00
C ILE A 55 0.50 -7.50 -19.58
N VAL A 56 1.48 -7.89 -18.76
CA VAL A 56 2.57 -8.81 -19.15
C VAL A 56 2.07 -10.23 -19.43
N LEU A 57 0.87 -10.61 -19.00
CA LEU A 57 0.25 -11.89 -19.33
C LEU A 57 -0.27 -11.97 -20.78
N TYR A 58 -0.62 -10.84 -21.39
CA TYR A 58 -1.30 -10.81 -22.68
C TYR A 58 -0.51 -11.39 -23.87
N PRO A 59 0.83 -11.28 -23.95
CA PRO A 59 1.65 -11.93 -24.97
C PRO A 59 1.67 -13.47 -24.81
N PRO A 60 2.07 -14.23 -25.85
CA PRO A 60 2.20 -15.68 -25.77
C PRO A 60 3.14 -16.10 -24.62
N PRO A 61 2.86 -17.25 -23.97
CA PRO A 61 3.60 -17.69 -22.80
C PRO A 61 5.07 -17.93 -23.16
N SER A 62 5.94 -17.11 -22.57
CA SER A 62 7.39 -17.21 -22.64
C SER A 62 7.97 -17.40 -21.23
N LEU A 63 9.17 -17.99 -21.15
CA LEU A 63 9.92 -18.11 -19.88
C LEU A 63 10.00 -16.77 -19.13
N TYR A 64 10.20 -15.66 -19.85
CA TYR A 64 10.26 -14.32 -19.29
C TYR A 64 8.92 -13.88 -18.67
N THR A 65 7.80 -14.07 -19.38
CA THR A 65 6.47 -13.72 -18.86
C THR A 65 6.06 -14.57 -17.65
N CYS A 66 6.47 -15.84 -17.60
CA CYS A 66 6.20 -16.73 -16.47
C CYS A 66 6.98 -16.29 -15.22
N THR A 67 8.27 -16.00 -15.38
CA THR A 67 9.11 -15.50 -14.28
C THR A 67 8.65 -14.11 -13.82
N ALA A 68 8.42 -13.18 -14.75
CA ALA A 68 7.97 -11.83 -14.43
C ALA A 68 6.65 -11.84 -13.64
N ARG A 69 5.74 -12.79 -13.92
CA ARG A 69 4.50 -12.94 -13.17
C ARG A 69 4.70 -13.23 -11.69
N VAL A 70 5.57 -14.19 -11.38
CA VAL A 70 5.85 -14.59 -10.00
C VAL A 70 6.47 -13.41 -9.25
N TRP A 71 7.47 -12.76 -9.88
CA TRP A 71 8.14 -11.60 -9.30
C TRP A 71 7.21 -10.43 -9.04
N LEU A 72 6.39 -10.03 -10.01
CA LEU A 72 5.47 -8.90 -9.84
C LEU A 72 4.41 -9.17 -8.77
N ARG A 73 3.94 -10.42 -8.64
CA ARG A 73 3.00 -10.83 -7.59
C ARG A 73 3.64 -10.77 -6.20
N GLU A 74 4.85 -11.31 -6.05
CA GLU A 74 5.59 -11.28 -4.78
C GLU A 74 5.97 -9.85 -4.37
N ILE A 75 6.39 -9.02 -5.33
CA ILE A 75 6.68 -7.60 -5.08
C ILE A 75 5.41 -6.87 -4.60
N GLY A 76 4.26 -7.08 -5.26
CA GLY A 76 2.99 -6.50 -4.86
C GLY A 76 2.56 -6.94 -3.45
N PHE A 77 2.74 -8.23 -3.12
CA PHE A 77 2.44 -8.77 -1.80
C PHE A 77 3.37 -8.18 -0.73
N SER A 78 4.68 -8.22 -0.96
CA SER A 78 5.72 -7.70 -0.06
C SER A 78 5.55 -6.21 0.22
N LEU A 79 5.24 -5.40 -0.81
CA LEU A 79 4.93 -3.97 -0.62
C LEU A 79 3.73 -3.76 0.29
N THR A 80 2.64 -4.51 0.04
CA THR A 80 1.39 -4.37 0.80
C THR A 80 1.58 -4.78 2.26
N TYR A 81 2.17 -5.95 2.49
CA TYR A 81 2.40 -6.51 3.82
C TYR A 81 3.49 -5.74 4.59
N GLY A 82 4.57 -5.36 3.90
CA GLY A 82 5.67 -4.59 4.47
C GLY A 82 5.23 -3.22 4.96
N ALA A 83 4.36 -2.55 4.24
CA ALA A 83 3.81 -1.28 4.70
C ALA A 83 2.83 -1.40 5.87
N LEU A 84 2.01 -2.47 5.89
CA LEU A 84 1.18 -2.79 7.05
C LEU A 84 2.05 -2.98 8.29
N MET A 85 3.14 -3.74 8.16
CA MET A 85 4.14 -3.95 9.22
C MET A 85 4.83 -2.65 9.67
N LEU A 86 5.24 -1.80 8.73
CA LEU A 86 5.83 -0.50 9.08
C LEU A 86 4.83 0.41 9.81
N LYS A 87 3.56 0.37 9.43
CA LYS A 87 2.48 1.11 10.10
C LYS A 87 2.27 0.59 11.52
N THR A 88 2.13 -0.71 11.71
CA THR A 88 1.96 -1.31 13.05
C THR A 88 3.18 -1.03 13.92
N TRP A 89 4.40 -1.16 13.38
CA TRP A 89 5.63 -0.83 14.09
C TRP A 89 5.67 0.62 14.57
N ARG A 90 5.36 1.59 13.69
CA ARG A 90 5.28 3.01 14.07
C ARG A 90 4.28 3.24 15.21
N ILE A 91 3.10 2.62 15.15
CA ILE A 91 2.07 2.72 16.21
C ILE A 91 2.59 2.15 17.52
N SER A 92 3.18 0.94 17.51
CA SER A 92 3.75 0.30 18.69
C SER A 92 4.86 1.13 19.34
N VAL A 93 5.73 1.75 18.54
CA VAL A 93 6.77 2.66 19.03
C VAL A 93 6.14 3.89 19.69
N ILE A 94 5.11 4.50 19.11
CA ILE A 94 4.44 5.69 19.70
C ILE A 94 3.78 5.35 21.04
N PHE A 95 3.08 4.22 21.15
CA PHE A 95 2.49 3.78 22.42
C PHE A 95 3.55 3.45 23.46
N ARG A 96 4.66 2.80 23.07
CA ARG A 96 5.79 2.54 23.96
C ARG A 96 6.44 3.82 24.49
N VAL A 97 6.62 4.83 23.62
CA VAL A 97 7.19 6.14 23.99
C VAL A 97 6.25 6.93 24.91
N ARG A 98 4.92 6.86 24.70
CA ARG A 98 3.94 7.52 25.59
C ARG A 98 3.74 6.80 26.92
N SER A 99 3.86 5.47 26.95
CA SER A 99 3.67 4.67 28.15
C SER A 99 4.88 4.68 29.11
N ALA A 100 6.07 5.08 28.64
CA ALA A 100 7.31 5.04 29.41
C ALA A 100 7.66 6.37 30.13
N LYS A 101 6.70 7.28 30.32
CA LYS A 101 6.89 8.32 31.36
C LYS A 101 6.69 7.65 32.71
N ALA A 102 7.79 7.26 33.34
CA ALA A 102 7.81 6.90 34.76
C ALA A 102 7.34 8.11 35.57
N VAL A 103 6.05 8.15 35.92
CA VAL A 103 5.53 9.09 36.91
C VAL A 103 6.06 8.58 38.24
N LYS A 104 7.04 9.27 38.81
CA LYS A 104 7.42 9.06 40.21
C LYS A 104 6.21 9.45 41.06
N ILE A 105 5.47 8.44 41.53
CA ILE A 105 4.47 8.62 42.58
C ILE A 105 5.30 8.74 43.86
N THR A 106 5.49 9.97 44.32
CA THR A 106 5.96 10.22 45.68
C THR A 106 4.73 10.17 46.56
N ASP A 107 4.55 9.08 47.30
CA ASP A 107 3.61 9.04 48.41
C ASP A 107 4.08 10.06 49.45
N ALA A 108 3.30 11.14 49.62
CA ALA A 108 3.48 12.08 50.70
C ALA A 108 2.99 11.40 51.98
N SER A 109 3.96 11.11 52.86
CA SER A 109 3.78 10.66 54.24
C SER A 109 2.86 11.56 55.04
#